data_AF-A0A8D9B7N6-F1
#
_entry.id   AF-A0A8D9B7N6-F1
#
_cell.length_a   1.000
_cell.length_b   1.000
_cell.length_c   1.000
_cell.angle_alpha   90.00
_cell.angle_beta   90.00
_cell.angle_gamma   90.00
#
_symmetry.space_group_name_H-M   'P 1'
#
loop_
_entity.id
_entity.type
_entity.pdbx_description
1 polymer ?
#
loop_
_entity_poly.entity_id
_entity_poly.type
_entity_poly.pdbx_seq_one_letter_code
_entity_poly.pdbx_strand_id
1 'polypeptide(L)'
;MTLYNTIIKPVLLYGAETWSITKKGEHQLQVFGNKVYRKIFGGYFEQSTQTWKRRHNVDIHGLAKQPNIVATMNANRLRWMGHLMRVDRNRAVWSIYTSTPQGRRLPGRPRSCWRNEMMRLCQKWRLDD
;
A
#
# COMPACT_ATOMS: atom_id res chain seq x y z
N MET A 1 -3.98 -19.37 0.64
CA MET A 1 -3.95 -17.88 0.61
C MET A 1 -5.27 -17.22 0.22
N THR A 2 -6.28 -17.99 -0.22
CA THR A 2 -7.56 -17.49 -0.71
C THR A 2 -8.26 -16.56 0.28
N LEU A 3 -8.44 -16.98 1.55
CA LEU A 3 -9.11 -16.16 2.58
C LEU A 3 -8.45 -14.80 2.83
N TYR A 4 -7.12 -14.73 2.85
CA TYR A 4 -6.42 -13.45 3.01
C TYR A 4 -6.68 -12.51 1.82
N ASN A 5 -6.67 -13.06 0.61
CA ASN A 5 -6.85 -12.28 -0.61
C ASN A 5 -8.31 -11.85 -0.84
N THR A 6 -9.28 -12.64 -0.39
CA THR A 6 -10.71 -12.37 -0.62
C THR A 6 -11.35 -11.56 0.49
N ILE A 7 -10.92 -11.73 1.75
CA ILE A 7 -11.57 -11.10 2.90
C ILE A 7 -10.69 -9.99 3.47
N ILE A 8 -9.47 -10.34 3.91
CA ILE A 8 -8.65 -9.42 4.71
C ILE A 8 -8.07 -8.30 3.85
N LYS A 9 -7.48 -8.63 2.70
CA LYS A 9 -6.81 -7.67 1.82
C LYS A 9 -7.77 -6.62 1.24
N PRO A 10 -8.97 -6.95 0.72
CA PRO A 10 -9.89 -5.95 0.20
C PRO A 10 -10.42 -5.03 1.30
N VAL A 11 -10.76 -5.57 2.48
CA VAL A 11 -11.22 -4.76 3.62
C VAL A 11 -10.11 -3.81 4.08
N LEU A 12 -8.88 -4.29 4.19
CA LEU A 12 -7.75 -3.47 4.61
C LEU A 12 -7.39 -2.38 3.58
N LEU A 13 -7.50 -2.67 2.28
CA LEU A 13 -7.15 -1.73 1.22
C LEU A 13 -8.34 -0.91 0.71
N TYR A 14 -9.48 -0.99 1.38
CA TYR A 14 -10.65 -0.21 1.00
C TYR A 14 -10.33 1.29 1.08
N GLY A 15 -10.50 2.00 -0.05
CA GLY A 15 -10.18 3.42 -0.16
C GLY A 15 -8.69 3.76 -0.11
N ALA A 16 -7.78 2.77 -0.08
CA ALA A 16 -6.34 3.02 0.04
C ALA A 16 -5.73 3.76 -1.15
N GLU A 17 -6.48 3.84 -2.26
CA GLU A 17 -6.18 4.62 -3.45
C GLU A 17 -6.09 6.13 -3.18
N THR A 18 -6.85 6.65 -2.20
CA THR A 18 -6.90 8.09 -1.89
C THR A 18 -6.08 8.48 -0.67
N TRP A 19 -5.52 7.49 0.05
CA TRP A 19 -4.75 7.75 1.26
C TRP A 19 -3.45 8.50 0.98
N SER A 20 -3.15 9.51 1.79
CA SER A 20 -1.81 10.11 1.89
C SER A 20 -1.14 9.51 3.13
N ILE A 21 -0.21 8.56 2.96
CA ILE A 21 0.35 7.78 4.06
C ILE A 21 1.83 8.09 4.28
N THR A 22 2.22 8.20 5.55
CA THR A 22 3.62 8.36 5.93
C THR A 22 4.37 7.04 5.82
N LYS A 23 5.71 7.09 5.76
CA LYS A 23 6.56 5.89 5.80
C LYS A 23 6.33 5.02 7.03
N LYS A 24 5.98 5.65 8.16
CA LYS A 24 5.58 4.94 9.39
C LYS A 24 4.29 4.14 9.16
N GLY A 25 3.30 4.73 8.51
CA GLY A 25 2.05 4.04 8.18
C GLY A 25 2.25 2.90 7.17
N GLU A 26 3.08 3.10 6.15
CA GLU A 26 3.47 2.01 5.22
C GLU A 26 4.11 0.84 5.98
N HIS A 27 5.03 1.14 6.90
CA HIS A 27 5.69 0.13 7.71
C HIS A 27 4.69 -0.61 8.61
N GLN A 28 3.76 0.11 9.25
CA GLN A 28 2.70 -0.50 10.05
C GLN A 28 1.81 -1.45 9.25
N LEU A 29 1.43 -1.07 8.01
CA LEU A 29 0.68 -1.94 7.10
C LEU A 29 1.49 -3.20 6.75
N GLN A 30 2.78 -3.06 6.44
CA GLN A 30 3.65 -4.21 6.17
C GLN A 30 3.76 -5.14 7.38
N VAL A 31 3.94 -4.59 8.59
CA VAL A 31 3.97 -5.35 9.84
C VAL A 31 2.64 -6.07 10.06
N PHE A 32 1.50 -5.42 9.81
CA PHE A 32 0.19 -6.05 9.88
C PHE A 32 0.08 -7.24 8.93
N GLY A 33 0.42 -7.06 7.64
CA GLY A 33 0.41 -8.14 6.65
C GLY A 33 1.29 -9.32 7.07
N ASN A 34 2.50 -9.04 7.56
CA ASN A 34 3.43 -10.07 8.04
C ASN A 34 2.94 -10.76 9.33
N LYS A 35 2.13 -10.10 10.17
CA LYS A 35 1.48 -10.73 11.33
C LYS A 35 0.38 -11.69 10.87
N VAL A 36 -0.44 -11.28 9.91
CA VAL A 36 -1.50 -12.13 9.34
C VAL A 36 -0.91 -13.37 8.68
N TYR A 37 0.14 -13.21 7.86
CA TYR A 37 0.80 -14.37 7.25
C TYR A 37 1.39 -15.34 8.26
N ARG A 38 1.96 -14.87 9.37
CA ARG A 38 2.45 -15.75 10.43
C ARG A 38 1.34 -16.55 11.09
N LYS A 39 0.16 -15.96 11.26
CA LYS A 39 -1.01 -16.69 11.78
C LYS A 39 -1.48 -17.77 10.81
N ILE A 40 -1.45 -17.49 9.50
CA ILE A 40 -1.87 -18.44 8.47
C ILE A 40 -0.87 -19.58 8.30
N PHE A 41 0.43 -19.29 8.22
CA PHE A 41 1.46 -20.29 7.96
C PHE A 41 2.00 -20.97 9.22
N GLY A 42 1.74 -20.41 10.39
CA GLY A 42 2.24 -20.93 11.66
C GLY A 42 3.77 -20.91 11.79
N GLY A 43 4.26 -21.63 12.79
CA GLY A 43 5.68 -21.92 12.95
C GLY A 43 6.19 -22.94 11.93
N TYR A 44 7.49 -23.20 11.95
CA TYR A 44 8.06 -24.37 11.31
C TYR A 44 8.70 -25.27 12.37
N PHE A 45 8.68 -26.57 12.12
CA PHE A 45 9.35 -27.54 12.98
C PHE A 45 10.79 -27.70 12.51
N GLU A 46 11.74 -27.47 13.40
CA GLU A 46 13.16 -27.63 13.12
C GLU A 46 13.64 -29.01 13.60
N GLN A 47 14.07 -29.85 12.65
CA GLN A 47 14.45 -31.25 12.94
C GLN A 47 15.72 -31.35 13.78
N SER A 48 16.67 -30.43 13.63
CA SER A 48 17.93 -30.46 14.38
C SER A 48 17.74 -30.18 15.88
N THR A 49 16.86 -29.23 16.22
CA THR A 49 16.60 -28.84 17.62
C THR A 49 15.33 -29.46 18.19
N GLN A 50 14.57 -30.22 17.40
CA GLN A 50 13.27 -30.82 17.77
C GLN A 50 12.28 -29.80 18.37
N THR A 51 12.30 -28.55 17.88
CA THR A 51 11.47 -27.45 18.42
C THR A 51 10.73 -26.68 17.34
N TRP A 52 9.58 -26.12 17.72
CA TRP A 52 8.83 -25.19 16.89
C TRP A 52 9.44 -23.80 16.94
N LYS A 53 9.83 -23.28 15.78
CA LYS A 53 10.41 -21.95 15.65
C LYS A 53 9.49 -21.00 14.88
N ARG A 54 9.60 -19.73 15.23
CA ARG A 54 8.90 -18.64 14.54
C ARG A 54 9.57 -18.38 13.19
N ARG A 55 8.78 -18.29 12.13
CA ARG A 55 9.26 -17.94 10.78
C ARG A 55 9.78 -16.51 10.68
N HIS A 56 10.89 -16.33 9.99
CA HIS A 56 11.47 -15.02 9.66
C HIS A 56 10.66 -14.35 8.54
N ASN A 57 10.88 -13.04 8.33
CA ASN A 57 10.19 -12.31 7.26
C ASN A 57 10.48 -12.92 5.88
N VAL A 58 11.74 -13.33 5.63
CA VAL A 58 12.17 -13.93 4.36
C VAL A 58 11.40 -15.20 4.02
N ASP A 59 11.23 -16.10 5.00
CA ASP A 59 10.48 -17.35 4.82
C ASP A 59 9.01 -17.07 4.48
N ILE A 60 8.41 -16.11 5.19
CA ILE A 60 7.01 -15.73 4.98
C ILE A 60 6.81 -15.17 3.57
N HIS A 61 7.73 -14.32 3.10
CA HIS A 61 7.65 -13.77 1.75
C HIS A 61 7.84 -14.85 0.69
N GLY A 62 8.76 -15.80 0.91
CA GLY A 62 8.95 -16.96 0.04
C GLY A 62 7.73 -17.89 -0.03
N LEU A 63 7.06 -18.13 1.10
CA LEU A 63 5.85 -18.95 1.18
C LEU A 63 4.62 -18.27 0.57
N ALA A 64 4.48 -16.95 0.77
CA ALA A 64 3.32 -16.21 0.31
C ALA A 64 3.25 -16.11 -1.22
N LYS A 65 4.41 -16.11 -1.91
CA LYS A 65 4.55 -16.01 -3.38
C LYS A 65 3.67 -14.91 -4.01
N GLN A 66 3.43 -13.83 -3.27
CA GLN A 66 2.56 -12.74 -3.68
C GLN A 66 3.13 -11.40 -3.21
N PRO A 67 2.81 -10.29 -3.88
CA PRO A 67 3.28 -8.97 -3.47
C PRO A 67 2.84 -8.67 -2.04
N ASN A 68 3.72 -7.97 -1.31
CA ASN A 68 3.35 -7.48 0.00
C ASN A 68 2.19 -6.47 -0.09
N ILE A 69 1.54 -6.22 1.04
CA ILE A 69 0.35 -5.38 1.08
C ILE A 69 0.62 -3.95 0.61
N VAL A 70 1.80 -3.40 0.91
CA VAL A 70 2.22 -2.05 0.49
C VAL A 70 2.40 -1.97 -1.03
N ALA A 71 2.96 -3.00 -1.65
CA ALA A 71 3.08 -3.09 -3.10
C ALA A 71 1.70 -3.15 -3.76
N THR A 72 0.76 -3.90 -3.19
CA THR A 72 -0.63 -3.96 -3.68
C THR A 72 -1.33 -2.59 -3.55
N MET A 73 -1.16 -1.92 -2.40
CA MET A 73 -1.67 -0.56 -2.18
C MET A 73 -1.12 0.43 -3.20
N ASN A 74 0.20 0.42 -3.42
CA ASN A 74 0.86 1.30 -4.39
C ASN A 74 0.39 1.02 -5.82
N ALA A 75 0.19 -0.25 -6.18
CA ALA A 75 -0.36 -0.60 -7.49
C ALA A 75 -1.79 -0.07 -7.68
N ASN A 76 -2.65 -0.16 -6.66
CA ASN A 76 -4.01 0.40 -6.72
C ASN A 76 -3.98 1.93 -6.85
N ARG A 77 -3.10 2.61 -6.10
CA ARG A 77 -2.89 4.06 -6.19
C ARG A 77 -2.44 4.50 -7.58
N LEU A 78 -1.47 3.79 -8.17
CA LEU A 78 -1.02 4.04 -9.54
C LEU A 78 -2.13 3.76 -10.57
N ARG A 79 -2.94 2.71 -10.36
CA ARG A 79 -4.09 2.43 -11.22
C ARG A 79 -5.09 3.58 -11.18
N TRP A 80 -5.42 4.08 -10.00
CA TRP A 80 -6.30 5.23 -9.81
C TRP A 80 -5.74 6.50 -10.44
N MET A 81 -4.44 6.79 -10.22
CA MET A 81 -3.78 7.92 -10.88
C MET A 81 -3.83 7.79 -12.41
N GLY A 82 -3.53 6.60 -12.95
CA GLY A 82 -3.64 6.34 -14.39
C GLY A 82 -5.07 6.53 -14.90
N HIS A 83 -6.08 6.18 -14.10
CA HIS A 83 -7.47 6.49 -14.42
C HIS A 83 -7.68 8.01 -14.51
N LEU A 84 -7.23 8.78 -13.51
CA LEU A 84 -7.31 10.26 -13.55
C LEU A 84 -6.65 10.87 -14.77
N MET A 85 -5.49 10.34 -15.21
CA MET A 85 -4.78 10.84 -16.39
C MET A 85 -5.53 10.56 -17.71
N ARG A 86 -6.40 9.54 -17.73
CA ARG A 86 -7.23 9.19 -18.90
C ARG A 86 -8.62 9.82 -18.86
N VAL A 87 -9.03 10.42 -17.74
CA VAL A 87 -10.32 11.09 -17.62
C VAL A 87 -10.33 12.35 -18.49
N ASP A 88 -11.44 12.56 -19.21
CA ASP A 88 -11.68 13.79 -19.97
C ASP A 88 -11.52 15.03 -19.08
N ARG A 89 -10.77 16.02 -19.57
CA ARG A 89 -10.46 17.26 -18.89
C ARG A 89 -11.71 18.09 -18.55
N ASN A 90 -12.81 17.88 -19.26
CA ASN A 90 -14.09 18.55 -19.00
C ASN A 90 -14.86 17.95 -17.81
N ARG A 91 -14.44 16.79 -17.28
CA ARG A 91 -15.10 16.18 -16.13
C ARG A 91 -14.71 16.87 -14.82
N ALA A 92 -15.68 16.99 -13.91
CA ALA A 92 -15.48 17.56 -12.58
C ALA A 92 -14.30 16.93 -11.82
N VAL A 93 -14.07 15.63 -11.99
CA VAL A 93 -12.94 14.92 -11.35
C VAL A 93 -11.58 15.49 -11.76
N TRP A 94 -11.40 15.83 -13.04
CA TRP A 94 -10.17 16.47 -13.51
C TRP A 94 -10.00 17.85 -12.89
N SER A 95 -11.07 18.66 -12.87
CA SER A 95 -11.06 19.97 -12.22
C SER A 95 -10.70 19.87 -10.73
N ILE A 96 -11.25 18.90 -10.00
CA ILE A 96 -10.92 18.67 -8.59
C ILE A 96 -9.45 18.27 -8.46
N TYR A 97 -8.98 17.33 -9.30
CA TYR A 97 -7.61 16.86 -9.25
C TYR A 97 -6.60 17.98 -9.52
N THR A 98 -6.84 18.86 -10.51
CA THR A 98 -5.92 19.96 -10.87
C THR A 98 -6.05 21.17 -9.95
N SER A 99 -7.20 21.35 -9.30
CA SER A 99 -7.43 22.49 -8.41
C SER A 99 -6.36 22.58 -7.31
N THR A 100 -5.92 23.81 -7.05
CA THR A 100 -5.01 24.11 -5.95
C THR A 100 -5.77 25.00 -4.97
N PRO A 101 -6.06 24.52 -3.75
CA PRO A 101 -6.75 25.33 -2.75
C PRO A 101 -5.89 26.54 -2.38
N GLN A 102 -6.48 27.73 -2.48
CA GLN A 102 -5.82 28.98 -2.14
C GLN A 102 -5.76 29.21 -0.64
N GLY A 103 -4.78 30.00 -0.17
CA GLY A 103 -4.62 30.39 1.23
C GLY A 103 -3.49 29.70 1.99
N ARG A 104 -3.34 30.07 3.28
CA ARG A 104 -2.28 29.54 4.16
C ARG A 104 -2.70 28.20 4.78
N ARG A 105 -1.78 27.23 4.79
CA ARG A 105 -1.99 25.97 5.52
C ARG A 105 -2.00 26.24 7.03
N LEU A 106 -3.05 25.78 7.70
CA LEU A 106 -3.16 25.84 9.15
C LEU A 106 -2.11 24.96 9.84
N PRO A 107 -1.64 25.33 11.05
CA PRO A 107 -0.79 24.48 11.87
C PRO A 107 -1.41 23.08 12.08
N GLY A 108 -0.56 22.05 12.11
CA GLY A 108 -1.00 20.65 12.30
C GLY A 108 -1.44 19.91 11.03
N ARG A 109 -1.74 20.61 9.92
CA ARG A 109 -2.08 19.94 8.65
C ARG A 109 -0.86 19.21 8.06
N PRO A 110 -0.99 17.94 7.62
CA PRO A 110 0.11 17.23 6.97
C PRO A 110 0.72 18.03 5.81
N ARG A 111 2.06 18.03 5.73
CA ARG A 111 2.79 18.70 4.63
C ARG A 111 2.67 17.94 3.31
N SER A 112 2.57 16.61 3.35
CA SER A 112 2.32 15.79 2.18
C SER A 112 0.83 15.81 1.81
N CYS A 113 0.56 15.86 0.51
CA CYS A 113 -0.75 15.60 -0.06
C CYS A 113 -0.65 14.40 -1.00
N TRP A 114 -1.79 13.84 -1.36
CA TRP A 114 -1.89 12.68 -2.24
C TRP A 114 -1.13 12.89 -3.56
N ARG A 115 -1.30 14.06 -4.20
CA ARG A 115 -0.61 14.40 -5.46
C ARG A 115 0.92 14.30 -5.30
N ASN A 116 1.48 14.84 -4.22
CA ASN A 116 2.92 14.79 -3.96
C ASN A 116 3.41 13.34 -3.74
N GLU A 117 2.63 12.51 -3.07
CA GLU A 117 2.97 11.10 -2.88
C GLU A 117 2.92 10.32 -4.19
N MET A 118 1.95 10.62 -5.05
CA MET A 118 1.82 9.97 -6.34
C MET A 118 2.96 10.31 -7.29
N MET A 119 3.37 11.58 -7.35
CA MET A 119 4.55 11.99 -8.13
C MET A 119 5.81 11.28 -7.63
N ARG A 120 6.02 11.20 -6.31
CA ARG A 120 7.15 10.44 -5.74
C ARG A 120 7.08 8.96 -6.09
N LEU A 121 5.87 8.40 -6.13
CA LEU A 121 5.68 7.00 -6.51
C LEU A 121 6.04 6.81 -7.99
N CYS A 122 5.55 7.66 -8.89
CA CYS A 122 5.90 7.60 -10.31
C CYS A 122 7.39 7.73 -10.56
N GLN A 123 8.05 8.67 -9.89
CA GLN A 123 9.50 8.83 -9.93
C GLN A 123 10.23 7.58 -9.42
N LYS A 124 9.77 7.00 -8.29
CA LYS A 124 10.34 5.77 -7.73
C LYS A 124 10.24 4.60 -8.71
N TRP A 125 9.16 4.52 -9.48
CA TRP A 125 8.90 3.48 -10.47
C TRP A 125 9.34 3.87 -11.89
N ARG A 126 9.96 5.04 -12.08
CA ARG A 126 10.39 5.60 -13.38
C ARG A 126 9.28 5.60 -14.44
N LEU A 127 8.10 6.12 -14.07
CA LEU A 127 6.94 6.25 -14.96
C LEU A 127 6.80 7.65 -15.56
N ASP A 128 7.79 8.52 -15.33
CA ASP A 128 7.83 9.89 -15.85
C ASP A 128 8.60 9.87 -17.18
N ASP A 129 7.89 9.65 -18.30
CA ASP A 129 8.39 9.84 -19.67
C ASP A 129 8.06 11.25 -20.18
#